data_AF-A0A7C5Q5Y1-F1
#
_entry.id   AF-A0A7C5Q5Y1-F1
#
_cell.length_a   1.000
_cell.length_b   1.000
_cell.length_c   1.000
_cell.angle_alpha   90.00
_cell.angle_beta   90.00
_cell.angle_gamma   90.00
#
_symmetry.space_group_name_H-M   'P 1'
#
loop_
_entity.id
_entity.type
_entity.pdbx_description
1 polymer ?
#
loop_
_entity_poly.entity_id
_entity_poly.type
_entity_poly.pdbx_seq_one_letter_code
_entity_poly.pdbx_strand_id
1 'polypeptide(L)' 'PTIARYAKDNDVDLIIIGQRGVSSELEIMGSIARKLVNIAPTSCLVIK' A
#
# COMPACT_ATOMS: atom_id res chain seq x y z
N PRO A 1 -0.85 -6.96 -7.79
CA PRO A 1 0.44 -6.28 -7.91
C PRO A 1 1.54 -7.23 -7.43
N THR A 2 2.72 -7.15 -8.05
CA THR A 2 3.88 -7.96 -7.67
C THR A 2 4.17 -7.88 -6.17
N ILE A 3 3.94 -6.72 -5.55
CA ILE A 3 4.12 -6.47 -4.11
C ILE A 3 3.21 -7.35 -3.23
N ALA A 4 1.91 -7.46 -3.52
CA ALA A 4 0.99 -8.28 -2.70
C ALA A 4 1.29 -9.78 -2.80
N ARG A 5 1.74 -10.23 -3.99
CA ARG A 5 2.17 -11.61 -4.19
C ARG A 5 3.48 -11.88 -3.45
N TYR A 6 4.45 -10.97 -3.56
CA TYR A 6 5.69 -11.05 -2.80
C TYR A 6 5.43 -11.09 -1.29
N ALA A 7 4.54 -10.24 -0.77
CA ALA A 7 4.16 -10.23 0.64
C ALA A 7 3.58 -11.58 1.08
N LYS A 8 2.69 -12.16 0.27
CA LYS A 8 2.14 -13.50 0.53
C LYS A 8 3.20 -14.59 0.48
N ASP A 9 4.08 -14.57 -0.52
CA ASP A 9 5.09 -15.62 -0.75
C ASP A 9 6.22 -15.58 0.29
N ASN A 10 6.36 -14.47 1.04
CA ASN A 10 7.40 -14.27 2.04
C ASN A 10 6.82 -14.07 3.46
N ASP A 11 5.55 -14.44 3.68
CA ASP A 11 4.87 -14.33 4.98
C ASP A 11 5.04 -12.95 5.64
N VAL A 12 4.91 -11.89 4.84
CA VAL A 12 5.00 -10.52 5.33
C VAL A 12 3.71 -10.17 6.05
N ASP A 13 3.83 -9.66 7.28
CA ASP A 13 2.70 -9.24 8.12
C ASP A 13 2.26 -7.78 7.87
N LEU A 14 3.14 -6.95 7.29
CA LEU A 14 2.88 -5.52 7.08
C LEU A 14 3.54 -4.97 5.81
N ILE A 15 2.75 -4.27 5.00
CA ILE A 15 3.22 -3.50 3.84
C ILE A 15 3.19 -2.02 4.17
N ILE A 16 4.34 -1.35 4.16
CA ILE A 16 4.45 0.10 4.38
C ILE A 16 4.50 0.82 3.03
N ILE A 17 3.63 1.80 2.85
CA ILE A 17 3.50 2.58 1.62
C ILE A 17 3.79 4.04 1.95
N GLY A 18 4.94 4.53 1.52
CA GLY A 18 5.28 5.96 1.63
C GLY A 18 4.58 6.77 0.54
N GLN A 19 3.87 7.81 0.94
CA GLN A 19 3.34 8.81 0.02
C GLN A 19 4.38 9.93 -0.14
N ARG A 20 4.72 10.31 -1.38
CA ARG A 20 5.66 11.40 -1.66
C ARG A 20 4.96 12.47 -2.50
N GLY A 21 4.79 13.68 -1.96
CA GLY A 21 4.30 14.85 -2.70
C GLY A 21 2.94 15.41 -2.29
N VAL A 22 2.60 16.56 -2.91
CA VAL A 22 1.51 17.51 -2.60
C VAL A 22 0.14 17.05 -3.13
N SER A 23 -0.19 15.77 -3.00
CA SER A 23 -1.58 15.38 -3.23
C SER A 23 -2.43 16.08 -2.17
N SER A 24 -3.52 16.70 -2.61
CA SER A 24 -4.44 17.41 -1.71
C SER A 24 -4.82 16.50 -0.54
N GLU A 25 -5.22 17.05 0.61
CA GLU A 25 -5.69 16.22 1.75
C GLU A 25 -6.84 15.27 1.38
N LEU A 26 -7.47 15.47 0.22
CA LEU A 26 -8.52 14.62 -0.35
C LEU A 26 -7.95 13.39 -1.09
N GLU A 27 -6.66 13.35 -1.41
CA GLU A 27 -5.96 12.27 -2.13
C GLU A 27 -4.92 11.59 -1.23
N ILE A 28 -5.37 11.08 -0.10
CA ILE A 28 -4.56 10.34 0.90
C ILE A 28 -4.08 8.98 0.34
N MET A 29 -4.77 8.44 -0.66
CA MET A 29 -4.45 7.13 -1.24
C MET A 29 -4.05 7.27 -2.71
N GLY A 30 -2.75 7.41 -2.95
CA GLY A 30 -2.17 7.32 -4.29
C GLY A 30 -2.55 6.01 -5.00
N SER A 31 -2.47 6.00 -6.33
CA SER A 31 -2.95 4.88 -7.18
C SER A 31 -2.48 3.49 -6.74
N ILE A 32 -1.19 3.34 -6.39
CA ILE A 32 -0.62 2.09 -5.90
C ILE A 32 -1.17 1.71 -4.51
N ALA A 33 -1.28 2.68 -3.59
CA ALA A 33 -1.82 2.45 -2.25
C ALA A 33 -3.28 1.98 -2.32
N ARG A 34 -4.10 2.67 -3.12
CA ARG A 34 -5.51 2.29 -3.34
C ARG A 34 -5.64 0.90 -3.94
N LYS A 35 -4.78 0.56 -4.90
CA LYS A 35 -4.79 -0.77 -5.51
C LYS A 35 -4.36 -1.85 -4.50
N LEU A 36 -3.30 -1.60 -3.71
CA LEU A 36 -2.80 -2.56 -2.71
C LEU A 36 -3.79 -2.81 -1.59
N VAL A 37 -4.37 -1.76 -0.99
CA VAL A 37 -5.36 -1.91 0.09
C VAL A 37 -6.56 -2.76 -0.33
N ASN A 38 -6.97 -2.68 -1.61
CA ASN A 38 -8.11 -3.45 -2.10
C ASN A 38 -7.83 -4.93 -2.36
N ILE A 39 -6.57 -5.34 -2.50
CA ILE A 39 -6.22 -6.70 -2.97
C ILE A 39 -5.15 -7.40 -2.13
N ALA A 40 -4.53 -6.70 -1.19
CA ALA A 40 -3.58 -7.28 -0.27
C ALA A 40 -4.34 -8.04 0.84
N PRO A 41 -4.05 -9.33 1.05
CA PRO A 41 -4.52 -10.05 2.23
C PRO A 41 -3.75 -9.62 3.50
N THR A 42 -2.64 -8.90 3.32
CA THR A 42 -1.74 -8.40 4.36
C THR A 42 -2.09 -6.97 4.74
N SER A 43 -1.93 -6.63 6.02
CA SER A 43 -2.09 -5.27 6.54
C SER A 43 -1.25 -4.26 5.76
N CYS A 44 -1.84 -3.11 5.42
CA CYS A 44 -1.18 -2.02 4.70
C CYS A 44 -1.20 -0.74 5.54
N LEU A 45 -0.03 -0.15 5.78
CA LEU A 45 0.12 1.14 6.46
C LEU A 45 0.59 2.20 5.45
N VAL A 46 -0.21 3.24 5.26
CA VAL A 46 0.16 4.38 4.41
C VAL A 46 0.71 5.49 5.31
N ILE A 47 1.96 5.90 5.06
CA ILE A 47 2.65 6.97 5.79
C ILE A 47 2.84 8.19 4.89
N LYS A 48 2.66 9.38 5.46
CA LYS A 48 2.92 10.67 4.82
C LYS A 48 4.30 11.19 5.20
#